data_AF-A0A917S002-F1
#
_entry.id   AF-A0A917S002-F1
#
_cell.length_a   1.000
_cell.length_b   1.000
_cell.length_c   1.000
_cell.angle_alpha   90.00
_cell.angle_beta   90.00
_cell.angle_gamma   90.00
#
_symmetry.space_group_name_H-M   'P 1'
#
loop_
_entity.id
_entity.type
_entity.pdbx_description
1 polymer ?
#
loop_
_entity_poly.entity_id
_entity_poly.type
_entity_poly.pdbx_seq_one_letter_code
_entity_poly.pdbx_strand_id
1 'polypeptide(L)'
;MLVEVALDPEFRHARRIPGSPLLASADFTGKTLIDGLPAGSDVYYRITPLGDGDHDRAGQQLTGHFRTVARARRDISFVWSGDLGGQGWGIDVDRGGYKIFEAMRKLSPDFYLCNGDNIYADDPIEATQVMHNGQTWKNLVTEEKSKVAETLDEYRGNYKYNLMDENLKRFYAEVGQIQQWDDHETHNNWYPGEILDDPLYTEKRTDVLKWRSV
;
A
#
# COMPACT_ATOMS: atom_id res chain seq x y z
N MET A 1 16.08 -8.42 6.98
CA MET A 1 15.02 -8.54 8.01
C MET A 1 14.82 -10.00 8.39
N LEU A 2 14.25 -10.31 9.55
CA LEU A 2 13.76 -11.64 9.92
C LEU A 2 12.25 -11.72 9.66
N VAL A 3 11.82 -12.82 9.03
CA VAL A 3 10.42 -13.17 8.83
C VAL A 3 10.12 -14.43 9.61
N GLU A 4 9.08 -14.42 10.44
CA GLU A 4 8.58 -15.62 11.11
C GLU A 4 7.15 -15.89 10.64
N VAL A 5 6.84 -17.15 10.36
CA VAL A 5 5.49 -17.57 9.96
C VAL A 5 5.01 -18.74 10.80
N ALA A 6 3.75 -18.72 11.21
CA ALA A 6 3.13 -19.76 12.03
C ALA A 6 1.64 -19.94 11.67
N LEU A 7 1.08 -21.10 12.03
CA LEU A 7 -0.36 -21.36 11.98
C LEU A 7 -1.05 -21.02 13.32
N ASP A 8 -0.27 -20.53 14.27
CA ASP A 8 -0.69 -20.21 15.62
C ASP A 8 -0.41 -18.72 15.87
N PRO A 9 -1.40 -17.94 16.33
CA PRO A 9 -1.23 -16.49 16.54
C PRO A 9 -0.21 -16.15 17.64
N GLU A 10 0.13 -17.09 18.51
CA GLU A 10 1.18 -16.94 19.53
C GLU A 10 2.58 -17.32 18.99
N PHE A 11 2.69 -17.61 17.69
CA PHE A 11 3.94 -17.99 17.01
C PHE A 11 4.60 -19.25 17.58
N ARG A 12 3.82 -20.16 18.16
CA ARG A 12 4.31 -21.50 18.51
C ARG A 12 4.77 -22.23 17.25
N HIS A 13 5.95 -22.86 17.33
CA HIS A 13 6.58 -23.57 16.22
C HIS A 13 6.76 -22.74 14.94
N ALA A 14 6.95 -21.42 15.08
CA ALA A 14 7.13 -20.54 13.94
C ALA A 14 8.36 -20.94 13.10
N ARG A 15 8.20 -20.96 11.78
CA ARG A 15 9.30 -21.10 10.84
C ARG A 15 9.98 -19.75 10.68
N ARG A 16 11.27 -19.71 10.96
CA ARG A 16 12.13 -18.52 10.79
C ARG A 16 12.74 -18.52 9.39
N ILE A 17 12.60 -17.41 8.70
CA ILE A 17 13.01 -17.22 7.30
C ILE A 17 13.84 -15.94 7.24
N PRO A 18 15.11 -16.00 6.79
CA PRO A 18 15.85 -14.80 6.43
C PRO A 18 15.09 -14.06 5.32
N GLY A 19 14.65 -12.84 5.62
CA GLY A 19 13.97 -11.99 4.64
C GLY A 19 14.93 -11.11 3.86
N SER A 20 14.40 -10.41 2.87
CA SER A 20 15.18 -9.47 2.05
C SER A 20 15.91 -8.40 2.87
N PRO A 21 17.08 -7.93 2.40
CA PRO A 21 17.75 -6.78 2.98
C PRO A 21 16.92 -5.53 2.75
N LEU A 22 16.84 -4.66 3.77
CA LEU A 22 16.14 -3.38 3.70
C LEU A 22 17.18 -2.29 3.44
N LEU A 23 17.48 -2.04 2.16
CA LEU A 23 18.57 -1.14 1.76
C LEU A 23 18.05 0.26 1.44
N ALA A 24 18.86 1.29 1.68
CA ALA A 24 18.53 2.67 1.35
C ALA A 24 18.21 2.87 -0.15
N SER A 25 18.85 2.13 -1.05
CA SER A 25 18.58 2.19 -2.50
C SER A 25 17.15 1.77 -2.87
N ALA A 26 16.55 0.90 -2.06
CA ALA A 26 15.17 0.43 -2.20
C ALA A 26 14.23 1.14 -1.20
N ASP A 27 14.65 2.28 -0.63
CA ASP A 27 13.88 3.03 0.35
C ASP A 27 13.44 2.15 1.54
N PHE A 28 14.33 1.23 1.94
CA PHE A 28 14.12 0.25 3.00
C PHE A 28 12.89 -0.66 2.81
N THR A 29 12.41 -0.81 1.57
CA THR A 29 11.39 -1.81 1.22
C THR A 29 12.02 -3.20 1.04
N GLY A 30 11.25 -4.25 1.30
CA GLY A 30 11.71 -5.62 1.15
C GLY A 30 10.56 -6.58 0.89
N LYS A 31 10.82 -7.58 0.04
CA LYS A 31 9.85 -8.63 -0.31
C LYS A 31 10.46 -10.00 -0.06
N THR A 32 9.77 -10.86 0.68
CA THR A 32 10.23 -12.23 0.95
C THR A 32 9.21 -13.22 0.40
N LEU A 33 9.66 -14.15 -0.44
CA LEU A 33 8.84 -15.27 -0.88
C LEU A 33 8.76 -16.31 0.24
N ILE A 34 7.55 -16.75 0.56
CA ILE A 34 7.29 -17.77 1.57
C ILE A 34 6.60 -18.94 0.87
N ASP A 35 7.25 -20.09 0.84
CA ASP A 35 6.74 -21.31 0.18
C ASP A 35 6.28 -22.38 1.19
N GLY A 36 5.72 -23.47 0.68
CA GLY A 36 5.37 -24.64 1.51
C GLY A 36 4.31 -24.37 2.58
N LEU A 37 3.50 -23.32 2.43
CA LEU A 37 2.39 -23.04 3.34
C LEU A 37 1.24 -24.04 3.09
N PRO A 38 0.51 -24.47 4.14
CA PRO A 38 -0.66 -25.32 3.98
C PRO A 38 -1.75 -24.56 3.21
N ALA A 39 -2.57 -25.29 2.46
CA ALA A 39 -3.66 -24.70 1.69
C ALA A 39 -4.85 -24.34 2.58
N GLY A 40 -5.57 -23.26 2.27
CA GLY A 40 -6.81 -22.88 2.94
C GLY A 40 -6.67 -22.60 4.44
N SER A 41 -5.51 -22.13 4.88
CA SER A 41 -5.17 -21.96 6.30
C SER A 41 -4.92 -20.50 6.63
N ASP A 42 -5.32 -20.10 7.83
CA ASP A 42 -4.91 -18.86 8.46
C ASP A 42 -3.41 -18.95 8.82
N VAL A 43 -2.63 -17.98 8.35
CA VAL A 43 -1.18 -17.90 8.54
C VAL A 43 -0.85 -16.56 9.18
N TYR A 44 -0.19 -16.60 10.32
CA TYR A 44 0.30 -15.43 11.04
C TYR A 44 1.76 -15.20 10.69
N TYR A 45 2.13 -13.95 10.45
CA TYR A 45 3.50 -13.57 10.14
C TYR A 45 3.99 -12.46 11.06
N ARG A 46 5.30 -12.44 11.26
CA ARG A 46 5.99 -11.45 12.08
C ARG A 46 7.27 -11.02 11.40
N ILE A 47 7.45 -9.71 11.28
CA ILE A 47 8.60 -9.10 10.63
C ILE A 47 9.39 -8.33 11.68
N THR A 48 10.69 -8.60 11.75
CA THR A 48 11.62 -7.88 12.63
C THR A 48 12.78 -7.36 11.77
N PRO A 49 12.93 -6.04 11.59
CA PRO A 49 14.15 -5.47 11.03
C PRO A 49 15.33 -5.81 11.95
N LEU A 50 16.45 -6.26 11.37
CA LEU A 50 17.67 -6.58 12.10
C LEU A 50 18.81 -5.72 11.57
N GLY A 51 19.76 -5.37 12.44
CA GLY A 51 20.97 -4.65 12.10
C GLY A 51 21.85 -5.45 11.13
N ASP A 52 22.52 -4.74 10.25
CA ASP A 52 23.46 -5.34 9.30
C ASP A 52 24.71 -5.84 10.05
N GLY A 53 24.91 -7.16 10.05
CA GLY A 53 26.01 -7.81 10.78
C GLY A 53 25.88 -7.86 12.31
N ASP A 54 24.87 -7.20 12.89
CA ASP A 54 24.55 -7.21 14.32
C ASP A 54 23.06 -7.48 14.52
N HIS A 55 22.72 -8.76 14.67
CA HIS A 55 21.34 -9.22 14.83
C HIS A 55 20.77 -8.96 16.24
N ASP A 56 21.59 -8.51 17.19
CA ASP A 56 21.12 -8.10 18.52
C ASP A 56 20.48 -6.70 18.46
N ARG A 57 20.78 -5.92 17.40
CA ARG A 57 20.07 -4.68 17.07
C ARG A 57 18.81 -5.00 16.28
N ALA A 58 17.67 -5.04 16.95
CA ALA A 58 16.37 -5.22 16.33
C ALA A 58 15.56 -3.92 16.26
N GLY A 59 14.87 -3.71 15.14
CA GLY A 59 13.85 -2.65 15.00
C GLY A 59 12.50 -3.08 15.58
N GLN A 60 11.47 -2.25 15.38
CA GLN A 60 10.11 -2.59 15.79
C GLN A 60 9.63 -3.86 15.10
N GLN A 61 9.13 -4.79 15.90
CA GLN A 61 8.48 -6.00 15.42
C GLN A 61 7.04 -5.70 15.01
N LEU A 62 6.67 -6.12 13.81
CA LEU A 62 5.30 -5.98 13.28
C LEU A 62 4.71 -7.36 13.02
N THR A 63 3.42 -7.51 13.26
CA THR A 63 2.68 -8.76 13.03
C THR A 63 1.52 -8.55 12.08
N GLY A 64 1.20 -9.60 11.35
CA GLY A 64 0.00 -9.65 10.52
C GLY A 64 -0.46 -11.08 10.28
N HIS A 65 -1.44 -11.21 9.42
CA HIS A 65 -2.15 -12.44 9.12
C HIS A 65 -2.62 -12.43 7.66
N PHE A 66 -2.72 -13.62 7.05
CA PHE A 66 -3.42 -13.80 5.78
C PHE A 66 -3.92 -15.24 5.66
N ARG A 67 -4.88 -15.48 4.78
CA ARG A 67 -5.37 -16.83 4.46
C ARG A 67 -4.75 -17.34 3.16
N THR A 68 -4.22 -18.55 3.18
CA THR A 68 -3.73 -19.20 1.95
C THR A 68 -4.89 -19.71 1.09
N VAL A 69 -4.66 -19.80 -0.22
CA VAL A 69 -5.67 -20.30 -1.17
C VAL A 69 -6.02 -21.75 -0.86
N ALA A 70 -7.32 -22.07 -0.82
CA ALA A 70 -7.79 -23.43 -0.64
C ALA A 70 -7.64 -24.25 -1.92
N ARG A 71 -7.24 -25.52 -1.80
CA ARG A 71 -7.18 -26.46 -2.94
C ARG A 71 -8.50 -27.19 -3.19
N ALA A 72 -9.31 -27.36 -2.15
CA ALA A 72 -10.65 -27.93 -2.27
C ALA A 72 -11.65 -26.87 -2.73
N ARG A 73 -12.71 -27.30 -3.43
CA ARG A 73 -13.82 -26.42 -3.78
C ARG A 73 -14.50 -25.91 -2.51
N ARG A 74 -14.66 -24.60 -2.41
CA ARG A 74 -15.43 -23.90 -1.39
C ARG A 74 -15.90 -22.56 -1.94
N ASP A 75 -16.85 -21.95 -1.27
CA ASP A 75 -17.20 -20.55 -1.51
C ASP A 75 -16.02 -19.65 -1.12
N ILE A 76 -15.88 -18.53 -1.82
CA ILE A 76 -14.87 -17.50 -1.55
C ILE A 76 -15.55 -16.18 -1.21
N SER A 77 -14.93 -15.41 -0.33
CA SER A 77 -15.32 -14.03 -0.02
C SER A 77 -14.16 -13.12 -0.36
N PHE A 78 -14.40 -12.05 -1.12
CA PHE A 78 -13.39 -11.06 -1.40
C PHE A 78 -14.02 -9.67 -1.44
N VAL A 79 -13.20 -8.67 -1.18
CA VAL A 79 -13.55 -7.25 -1.32
C VAL A 79 -12.71 -6.65 -2.44
N TRP A 80 -13.23 -5.61 -3.08
CA TRP A 80 -12.50 -4.91 -4.13
C TRP A 80 -12.77 -3.41 -4.06
N SER A 81 -11.80 -2.61 -4.51
CA SER A 81 -11.92 -1.17 -4.69
C SER A 81 -10.92 -0.67 -5.72
N GLY A 82 -11.04 0.60 -6.08
CA GLY A 82 -10.04 1.41 -6.77
C GLY A 82 -10.03 2.80 -6.14
N ASP A 83 -9.30 3.73 -6.76
CA ASP A 83 -9.46 5.17 -6.53
C ASP A 83 -9.12 5.61 -5.09
N LEU A 84 -7.87 5.45 -4.68
CA LEU A 84 -7.41 5.78 -3.33
C LEU A 84 -6.72 7.15 -3.25
N GLY A 85 -7.37 8.10 -2.58
CA GLY A 85 -6.71 9.34 -2.15
C GLY A 85 -6.48 10.35 -3.28
N GLY A 86 -7.47 10.52 -4.17
CA GLY A 86 -7.42 11.39 -5.35
C GLY A 86 -8.54 12.41 -5.43
N GLN A 87 -8.55 13.18 -6.52
CA GLN A 87 -9.53 14.23 -6.83
C GLN A 87 -9.63 15.30 -5.73
N GLY A 88 -8.51 15.60 -5.08
CA GLY A 88 -8.43 16.49 -3.92
C GLY A 88 -8.93 15.89 -2.58
N TRP A 89 -9.26 14.59 -2.53
CA TRP A 89 -9.75 13.89 -1.32
C TRP A 89 -8.73 12.89 -0.79
N GLY A 90 -7.87 13.33 0.13
CA GLY A 90 -6.90 12.53 0.86
C GLY A 90 -7.39 12.04 2.23
N ILE A 91 -6.47 11.85 3.17
CA ILE A 91 -6.73 11.37 4.53
C ILE A 91 -7.24 12.52 5.40
N ASP A 92 -8.50 12.46 5.86
CA ASP A 92 -9.01 13.33 6.93
C ASP A 92 -8.90 12.62 8.29
N VAL A 93 -7.85 12.95 9.03
CA VAL A 93 -7.52 12.34 10.34
C VAL A 93 -8.61 12.64 11.37
N ASP A 94 -9.17 13.86 11.37
CA ASP A 94 -10.23 14.28 12.30
C ASP A 94 -11.51 13.44 12.09
N ARG A 95 -11.75 12.97 10.86
CA ARG A 95 -12.88 12.10 10.49
C ARG A 95 -12.61 10.61 10.61
N GLY A 96 -11.41 10.24 11.06
CA GLY A 96 -10.98 8.85 11.27
C GLY A 96 -10.32 8.20 10.06
N GLY A 97 -9.86 8.98 9.08
CA GLY A 97 -9.13 8.50 7.91
C GLY A 97 -9.97 7.65 6.96
N TYR A 98 -9.34 6.67 6.31
CA TYR A 98 -9.96 5.77 5.34
C TYR A 98 -10.80 4.67 6.00
N LYS A 99 -11.90 5.06 6.65
CA LYS A 99 -12.80 4.16 7.39
C LYS A 99 -13.33 2.97 6.59
N ILE A 100 -13.36 3.08 5.27
CA ILE A 100 -13.77 1.98 4.38
C ILE A 100 -12.89 0.74 4.55
N PHE A 101 -11.57 0.90 4.77
CA PHE A 101 -10.67 -0.25 4.96
C PHE A 101 -10.94 -0.97 6.28
N GLU A 102 -11.34 -0.26 7.34
CA GLU A 102 -11.77 -0.91 8.58
C GLU A 102 -13.09 -1.66 8.40
N ALA A 103 -14.03 -1.11 7.63
CA ALA A 103 -15.28 -1.79 7.31
C ALA A 103 -15.00 -3.07 6.49
N MET A 104 -14.13 -3.00 5.48
CA MET A 104 -13.71 -4.15 4.69
C MET A 104 -12.95 -5.19 5.52
N ARG A 105 -12.04 -4.77 6.41
CA ARG A 105 -11.28 -5.65 7.33
C ARG A 105 -12.21 -6.49 8.19
N LYS A 106 -13.27 -5.88 8.75
CA LYS A 106 -14.25 -6.56 9.60
C LYS A 106 -15.05 -7.65 8.88
N LEU A 107 -15.11 -7.63 7.55
CA LEU A 107 -15.73 -8.70 6.77
C LEU A 107 -14.87 -9.98 6.75
N SER A 108 -13.61 -9.92 7.18
CA SER A 108 -12.64 -11.02 7.14
C SER A 108 -12.59 -11.74 5.78
N PRO A 109 -12.42 -10.99 4.66
CA PRO A 109 -12.39 -11.58 3.33
C PRO A 109 -11.18 -12.50 3.15
N ASP A 110 -11.27 -13.42 2.19
CA ASP A 110 -10.14 -14.29 1.82
C ASP A 110 -9.00 -13.47 1.19
N PHE A 111 -9.34 -12.45 0.41
CA PHE A 111 -8.40 -11.52 -0.20
C PHE A 111 -9.07 -10.20 -0.59
N TYR A 112 -8.24 -9.23 -0.93
CA TYR A 112 -8.59 -7.92 -1.47
C TYR A 112 -8.07 -7.78 -2.90
N LEU A 113 -8.89 -7.23 -3.80
CA LEU A 113 -8.49 -6.85 -5.14
C LEU A 113 -8.51 -5.31 -5.27
N CYS A 114 -7.35 -4.69 -5.46
CA CYS A 114 -7.28 -3.29 -5.87
C CYS A 114 -7.23 -3.20 -7.39
N ASN A 115 -8.18 -2.50 -7.99
CA ASN A 115 -8.33 -2.36 -9.43
C ASN A 115 -7.78 -1.01 -9.93
N GLY A 116 -6.56 -0.66 -9.55
CA GLY A 116 -5.91 0.57 -9.99
C GLY A 116 -6.12 1.77 -9.07
N ASP A 117 -5.47 2.87 -9.45
CA ASP A 117 -5.50 4.14 -8.76
C ASP A 117 -5.13 4.01 -7.28
N ASN A 118 -4.08 3.23 -7.01
CA ASN A 118 -3.53 3.07 -5.66
C ASN A 118 -2.95 4.37 -5.12
N ILE A 119 -2.59 5.28 -6.02
CA ILE A 119 -2.17 6.65 -5.76
C ILE A 119 -2.71 7.53 -6.89
N TYR A 120 -2.80 8.83 -6.61
CA TYR A 120 -2.97 9.87 -7.62
C TYR A 120 -1.70 10.69 -7.67
N ALA A 121 -0.78 10.28 -8.56
CA ALA A 121 0.55 10.88 -8.70
C ALA A 121 0.51 12.23 -9.45
N ASP A 122 -0.59 12.50 -10.13
CA ASP A 122 -0.84 13.62 -11.03
C ASP A 122 -1.85 14.63 -10.46
N ASP A 123 -2.45 14.34 -9.31
CA ASP A 123 -3.43 15.20 -8.66
C ASP A 123 -2.94 15.67 -7.28
N PRO A 124 -2.42 16.92 -7.20
CA PRO A 124 -2.13 17.58 -5.94
C PRO A 124 -3.39 17.74 -5.09
N ILE A 125 -3.25 17.56 -3.77
CA ILE A 125 -4.36 17.77 -2.84
C ILE A 125 -4.15 19.05 -2.02
N GLU A 126 -5.19 19.87 -1.98
CA GLU A 126 -5.25 21.04 -1.10
C GLU A 126 -5.47 20.63 0.35
N ALA A 127 -5.01 21.45 1.29
CA ALA A 127 -5.17 21.17 2.74
C ALA A 127 -6.65 21.08 3.16
N THR A 128 -7.54 21.76 2.46
CA THR A 128 -8.98 21.73 2.75
C THR A 128 -9.83 21.70 1.50
N GLN A 129 -10.94 20.98 1.55
CA GLN A 129 -11.98 21.00 0.51
C GLN A 129 -13.37 21.17 1.14
N VAL A 130 -14.31 21.79 0.41
CA VAL A 130 -15.70 21.94 0.87
C VAL A 130 -16.51 20.75 0.40
N MET A 131 -17.07 20.01 1.34
CA MET A 131 -17.98 18.90 1.08
C MET A 131 -19.34 19.39 0.57
N HIS A 132 -20.08 18.51 -0.11
CA HIS A 132 -21.41 18.81 -0.62
C HIS A 132 -22.39 19.31 0.45
N ASN A 133 -22.23 18.86 1.70
CA ASN A 133 -23.05 19.29 2.84
C ASN A 133 -22.58 20.62 3.49
N GLY A 134 -21.62 21.32 2.88
CA GLY A 134 -21.04 22.57 3.37
C GLY A 134 -20.00 22.42 4.48
N GLN A 135 -19.74 21.19 4.96
CA GLN A 135 -18.66 20.96 5.92
C GLN A 135 -17.30 21.01 5.24
N THR A 136 -16.25 21.30 6.02
CA THR A 136 -14.87 21.21 5.55
C THR A 136 -14.33 19.79 5.71
N TRP A 137 -13.64 19.33 4.68
CA TRP A 137 -12.72 18.20 4.70
C TRP A 137 -11.31 18.71 4.89
N LYS A 138 -10.54 18.09 5.78
CA LYS A 138 -9.17 18.51 6.09
C LYS A 138 -8.20 17.41 5.70
N ASN A 139 -7.53 17.58 4.57
CA ASN A 139 -6.52 16.64 4.16
C ASN A 139 -5.29 16.76 5.04
N LEU A 140 -4.75 15.62 5.47
CA LEU A 140 -3.33 15.50 5.71
C LEU A 140 -2.62 15.73 4.37
N VAL A 141 -1.63 16.61 4.34
CA VAL A 141 -0.86 16.94 3.12
C VAL A 141 0.62 16.73 3.40
N THR A 142 1.29 16.00 2.52
CA THR A 142 2.76 15.89 2.48
C THR A 142 3.31 16.71 1.33
N GLU A 143 4.62 16.92 1.30
CA GLU A 143 5.28 17.61 0.18
C GLU A 143 4.94 16.94 -1.15
N GLU A 144 5.04 15.62 -1.23
CA GLU A 144 4.80 14.83 -2.45
C GLU A 144 3.34 14.77 -2.86
N LYS A 145 2.39 15.03 -1.95
CA LYS A 145 0.96 15.17 -2.27
C LYS A 145 0.55 16.61 -2.63
N SER A 146 1.46 17.58 -2.46
CA SER A 146 1.22 19.00 -2.80
C SER A 146 1.62 19.37 -4.22
N LYS A 147 2.13 18.42 -4.99
CA LYS A 147 2.59 18.59 -6.39
C LYS A 147 2.42 17.29 -7.18
N VAL A 148 2.55 17.39 -8.50
CA VAL A 148 2.66 16.21 -9.37
C VAL A 148 3.99 15.48 -9.14
N ALA A 149 3.98 14.16 -9.24
CA ALA A 149 5.17 13.33 -9.11
C ALA A 149 5.91 13.23 -10.45
N GLU A 150 7.20 13.53 -10.43
CA GLU A 150 8.07 13.41 -11.60
C GLU A 150 9.27 12.50 -11.32
N THR A 151 9.69 12.38 -10.07
CA THR A 151 10.86 11.60 -9.63
C THR A 151 10.43 10.34 -8.88
N LEU A 152 11.32 9.33 -8.83
CA LEU A 152 11.05 8.09 -8.10
C LEU A 152 10.72 8.33 -6.61
N ASP A 153 11.37 9.31 -5.98
CA ASP A 153 11.12 9.61 -4.57
C ASP A 153 9.75 10.27 -4.35
N GLU A 154 9.27 11.08 -5.30
CA GLU A 154 7.91 11.63 -5.28
C GLU A 154 6.84 10.54 -5.47
N TYR A 155 7.07 9.58 -6.37
CA TYR A 155 6.19 8.40 -6.50
C TYR A 155 6.18 7.57 -5.22
N ARG A 156 7.35 7.31 -4.61
CA ARG A 156 7.43 6.64 -3.30
C ARG A 156 6.69 7.42 -2.21
N GLY A 157 6.79 8.74 -2.22
CA GLY A 157 6.06 9.62 -1.30
C GLY A 157 4.55 9.47 -1.42
N ASN A 158 4.02 9.37 -2.63
CA ASN A 158 2.60 9.10 -2.89
C ASN A 158 2.15 7.75 -2.31
N TYR A 159 2.94 6.68 -2.47
CA TYR A 159 2.61 5.39 -1.85
C TYR A 159 2.71 5.42 -0.32
N LYS A 160 3.74 6.10 0.23
CA LYS A 160 3.93 6.28 1.68
C LYS A 160 2.78 7.06 2.30
N TYR A 161 2.26 8.07 1.60
CA TYR A 161 1.14 8.88 2.05
C TYR A 161 -0.06 8.01 2.45
N ASN A 162 -0.45 7.07 1.60
CA ASN A 162 -1.58 6.18 1.88
C ASN A 162 -1.32 5.29 3.10
N LEU A 163 -0.06 4.88 3.33
CA LEU A 163 0.35 4.12 4.51
C LEU A 163 0.44 4.97 5.80
N MET A 164 0.17 6.28 5.74
CA MET A 164 -0.06 7.09 6.94
C MET A 164 -1.43 6.81 7.58
N ASP A 165 -2.39 6.24 6.81
CA ASP A 165 -3.71 5.88 7.34
C ASP A 165 -3.67 4.58 8.17
N GLU A 166 -4.18 4.65 9.40
CA GLU A 166 -4.18 3.52 10.33
C GLU A 166 -5.16 2.41 9.95
N ASN A 167 -6.28 2.72 9.27
CA ASN A 167 -7.22 1.69 8.83
C ASN A 167 -6.63 0.90 7.67
N LEU A 168 -5.98 1.58 6.72
CA LEU A 168 -5.30 0.94 5.60
C LEU A 168 -4.18 0.03 6.11
N LYS A 169 -3.31 0.51 7.01
CA LYS A 169 -2.23 -0.31 7.59
C LYS A 169 -2.76 -1.58 8.27
N ARG A 170 -3.82 -1.48 9.08
CA ARG A 170 -4.44 -2.66 9.72
C ARG A 170 -5.03 -3.62 8.69
N PHE A 171 -5.70 -3.10 7.67
CA PHE A 171 -6.28 -3.91 6.61
C PHE A 171 -5.19 -4.66 5.82
N TYR A 172 -4.13 -3.97 5.40
CA TYR A 172 -2.99 -4.55 4.68
C TYR A 172 -2.21 -5.56 5.51
N ALA A 173 -2.24 -5.45 6.85
CA ALA A 173 -1.62 -6.41 7.74
C ALA A 173 -2.43 -7.71 7.91
N GLU A 174 -3.73 -7.72 7.59
CA GLU A 174 -4.63 -8.84 7.91
C GLU A 174 -5.28 -9.51 6.68
N VAL A 175 -5.28 -8.82 5.54
CA VAL A 175 -5.95 -9.26 4.31
C VAL A 175 -4.94 -9.39 3.17
N GLY A 176 -4.88 -10.56 2.55
CA GLY A 176 -4.02 -10.80 1.39
C GLY A 176 -4.45 -9.93 0.21
N GLN A 177 -3.48 -9.31 -0.48
CA GLN A 177 -3.74 -8.31 -1.52
C GLN A 177 -3.39 -8.84 -2.91
N ILE A 178 -4.25 -8.52 -3.87
CA ILE A 178 -4.00 -8.64 -5.31
C ILE A 178 -4.12 -7.22 -5.86
N GLN A 179 -2.99 -6.63 -6.23
CA GLN A 179 -2.92 -5.24 -6.66
C GLN A 179 -2.78 -5.17 -8.18
N GLN A 180 -3.60 -4.32 -8.79
CA GLN A 180 -3.44 -3.85 -10.16
C GLN A 180 -3.24 -2.33 -10.11
N TRP A 181 -2.49 -1.82 -11.07
CA TRP A 181 -2.37 -0.40 -11.41
C TRP A 181 -3.40 0.01 -12.47
N ASP A 182 -3.64 1.31 -12.58
CA ASP A 182 -4.31 1.97 -13.70
C ASP A 182 -3.48 3.21 -14.11
N ASP A 183 -4.12 4.30 -14.54
CA ASP A 183 -3.48 5.45 -15.14
C ASP A 183 -2.95 6.46 -14.11
N HIS A 184 -3.65 6.69 -13.01
CA HIS A 184 -3.28 7.68 -11.98
C HIS A 184 -2.03 7.31 -11.16
N GLU A 185 -1.55 6.05 -11.23
CA GLU A 185 -0.19 5.73 -10.82
C GLU A 185 0.86 6.53 -11.60
N THR A 186 0.54 7.01 -12.81
CA THR A 186 1.42 7.79 -13.68
C THR A 186 0.86 9.18 -13.97
N HIS A 187 -0.24 9.24 -14.73
CA HIS A 187 -0.94 10.45 -15.18
C HIS A 187 -2.29 10.05 -15.79
N ASN A 188 -3.37 10.76 -15.47
CA ASN A 188 -4.71 10.52 -15.96
C ASN A 188 -4.78 10.29 -17.49
N ASN A 189 -5.45 9.22 -17.90
CA ASN A 189 -5.71 8.77 -19.28
C ASN A 189 -4.48 8.66 -20.18
N TRP A 190 -3.29 8.48 -19.61
CA TRP A 190 -2.07 8.46 -20.40
C TRP A 190 -2.02 7.31 -21.40
N TYR A 191 -1.24 7.49 -22.47
CA TYR A 191 -0.96 6.43 -23.43
C TYR A 191 0.52 6.43 -23.85
N PRO A 192 1.05 5.29 -24.36
CA PRO A 192 2.45 5.21 -24.78
C PRO A 192 2.83 6.26 -25.82
N GLY A 193 3.94 6.96 -25.56
CA GLY A 193 4.46 8.03 -26.42
C GLY A 193 3.78 9.40 -26.27
N GLU A 194 2.85 9.55 -25.32
CA GLU A 194 2.23 10.86 -25.04
C GLU A 194 3.26 11.88 -24.53
N ILE A 195 3.08 13.12 -24.98
CA ILE A 195 3.80 14.30 -24.52
C ILE A 195 2.79 15.23 -23.86
N LEU A 196 2.91 15.42 -22.55
CA LEU A 196 1.99 16.22 -21.75
C LEU A 196 2.02 17.71 -22.16
N ASP A 197 0.84 18.30 -22.28
CA ASP A 197 0.64 19.77 -22.37
C ASP A 197 0.09 20.33 -21.04
N ASP A 198 0.67 19.88 -19.92
CA ASP A 198 0.31 20.33 -18.58
C ASP A 198 1.44 21.17 -17.97
N PRO A 199 1.25 22.47 -17.67
CA PRO A 199 2.29 23.33 -17.10
C PRO A 199 2.81 22.89 -15.73
N LEU A 200 2.12 22.01 -15.01
CA LEU A 200 2.59 21.46 -13.72
C LEU A 200 3.82 20.56 -13.87
N TYR A 201 4.02 19.97 -15.05
CA TYR A 201 5.10 19.02 -15.33
C TYR A 201 6.32 19.69 -15.97
N THR A 202 7.52 19.32 -15.53
CA THR A 202 8.77 19.65 -16.23
C THR A 202 9.14 18.55 -17.22
N GLU A 203 9.09 17.28 -16.82
CA GLU A 203 9.19 16.12 -17.71
C GLU A 203 7.83 15.85 -18.36
N LYS A 204 7.79 16.00 -19.69
CA LYS A 204 6.54 15.88 -20.45
C LYS A 204 6.31 14.48 -21.01
N ARG A 205 7.33 13.62 -21.07
CA ARG A 205 7.19 12.29 -21.68
C ARG A 205 6.56 11.32 -20.69
N THR A 206 5.34 10.90 -20.94
CA THR A 206 4.63 9.95 -20.07
C THR A 206 5.35 8.62 -19.97
N ASP A 207 6.03 8.17 -21.03
CA ASP A 207 6.84 6.96 -20.99
C ASP A 207 7.93 7.02 -19.90
N VAL A 208 8.51 8.20 -19.66
CA VAL A 208 9.54 8.40 -18.60
C VAL A 208 8.89 8.40 -17.22
N LEU A 209 7.76 9.10 -17.07
CA LEU A 209 6.98 9.13 -15.84
C LEU A 209 6.53 7.71 -15.45
N LYS A 210 5.99 6.95 -16.41
CA LYS A 210 5.60 5.55 -16.25
C LYS A 210 6.75 4.67 -15.79
N TRP A 211 7.97 4.87 -16.28
CA TRP A 211 9.12 4.08 -15.82
C TRP A 211 9.54 4.39 -14.38
N ARG A 212 9.09 5.50 -13.81
CA ARG A 212 9.36 5.90 -12.42
C ARG A 212 8.23 5.54 -11.47
N SER A 213 7.00 5.37 -11.98
CA SER A 213 5.82 5.02 -11.19
C SER A 213 5.70 3.55 -10.82
N VAL A 214 6.30 2.63 -11.60
CA VAL A 214 6.22 1.17 -11.39
C VAL A 214 7.56 0.46 -11.21
#